data_AF-Q4T3Z8-F1
#
_entry.id   AF-Q4T3Z8-F1
#
_cell.length_a   1.000
_cell.length_b   1.000
_cell.length_c   1.000
_cell.angle_alpha   90.00
_cell.angle_beta   90.00
_cell.angle_gamma   90.00
#
_symmetry.space_group_name_H-M   'P 1'
#
loop_
_entity.id
_entity.type
_entity.pdbx_description
1 polymer ?
#
loop_
_entity_poly.entity_id
_entity_poly.type
_entity_poly.pdbx_seq_one_letter_code
_entity_poly.pdbx_strand_id
1 'polypeptide(L)'
;MAEPELKSRSSREDVAKAGSRERMEAAGADADQGGLITEEPASSSTPAALSSPLKPPSEGSLTKGNKIALKRSITLFNGVGMIIGTIIGSGIFVTPTGVVKETGSAGLSLIIWAACGVISTMGALCYAELGTTITKSGGDYTYILEVYGELAAFLKLWVEMLIIRPSSQYVVSLVFATYLLKPLYPHCAVPDSAAKLIACLCLTVLTFVNCISVRAAHQGPGLVSPSPNCWTLDQPLILFGFIQIFTGEVPYLTLEKSFEGSKMGVDNIVLALYSGLFAFGGW
;
A
#
# COMPACT_ATOMS: atom_id res chain seq x y z
N MET A 1 -23.45 -14.05 59.22
CA MET A 1 -22.49 -13.18 58.53
C MET A 1 -22.43 -13.57 57.05
N ALA A 2 -23.47 -13.26 56.26
CA ALA A 2 -23.61 -13.66 54.86
C ALA A 2 -24.49 -12.70 54.03
N GLU A 3 -24.49 -11.40 54.34
CA GLU A 3 -25.30 -10.40 53.62
C GLU A 3 -24.58 -9.46 52.61
N PRO A 4 -23.23 -9.34 52.54
CA PRO A 4 -22.64 -8.38 51.58
C PRO A 4 -22.58 -8.90 50.12
N GLU A 5 -22.68 -10.23 49.90
CA GLU A 5 -22.51 -10.85 48.58
C GLU A 5 -23.76 -10.80 47.67
N LEU A 6 -24.97 -10.76 48.25
CA LEU A 6 -26.22 -10.70 47.47
C LEU A 6 -26.44 -9.34 46.81
N LYS A 7 -25.98 -8.26 47.45
CA LYS A 7 -26.13 -6.89 46.93
C LYS A 7 -25.18 -6.60 45.77
N SER A 8 -24.01 -7.24 45.74
CA SER A 8 -23.03 -7.09 44.64
C SER A 8 -23.44 -7.85 43.38
N ARG A 9 -24.12 -9.00 43.52
CA ARG A 9 -24.66 -9.79 42.41
C ARG A 9 -25.85 -9.11 41.74
N SER A 10 -26.81 -8.61 42.52
CA SER A 10 -27.96 -7.86 41.97
C SER A 10 -27.50 -6.65 41.15
N SER A 11 -26.54 -5.88 41.66
CA SER A 11 -26.02 -4.70 40.97
C SER A 11 -25.25 -5.02 39.69
N ARG A 12 -24.66 -6.22 39.55
CA ARG A 12 -24.01 -6.66 38.30
C ARG A 12 -25.01 -7.15 37.26
N GLU A 13 -26.11 -7.77 37.68
CA GLU A 13 -27.17 -8.21 36.78
C GLU A 13 -27.98 -7.03 36.21
N ASP A 14 -28.18 -5.97 37.00
CA ASP A 14 -28.85 -4.75 36.55
C ASP A 14 -28.00 -3.96 35.53
N VAL A 15 -26.67 -3.91 35.71
CA VAL A 15 -25.73 -3.30 34.75
C VAL A 15 -25.64 -4.12 33.46
N ALA A 16 -25.67 -5.46 33.54
CA ALA A 16 -25.68 -6.32 32.36
C ALA A 16 -26.97 -6.17 31.55
N LYS A 17 -28.14 -6.05 32.22
CA LYS A 17 -29.42 -5.79 31.54
C LYS A 17 -29.50 -4.40 30.90
N ALA A 18 -28.91 -3.38 31.51
CA ALA A 18 -28.83 -2.04 30.92
C ALA A 18 -27.99 -2.04 29.63
N GLY A 19 -26.82 -2.68 29.64
CA GLY A 19 -25.95 -2.77 28.46
C GLY A 19 -26.51 -3.59 27.30
N SER A 20 -27.34 -4.60 27.59
CA SER A 20 -28.06 -5.36 26.54
C SER A 20 -29.21 -4.57 25.93
N ARG A 21 -29.86 -3.68 26.69
CA ARG A 21 -30.96 -2.82 26.21
C ARG A 21 -30.44 -1.68 25.34
N GLU A 22 -29.31 -1.05 25.70
CA GLU A 22 -28.65 -0.05 24.85
C GLU A 22 -28.12 -0.64 23.53
N ARG A 23 -27.62 -1.89 23.53
CA ARG A 23 -27.20 -2.57 22.29
C ARG A 23 -28.37 -2.90 21.35
N MET A 24 -29.57 -3.15 21.88
CA MET A 24 -30.77 -3.38 21.06
C MET A 24 -31.36 -2.08 20.51
N GLU A 25 -31.29 -0.96 21.25
CA GLU A 25 -31.70 0.35 20.75
C GLU A 25 -30.73 0.90 19.68
N ALA A 26 -29.41 0.68 19.83
CA ALA A 26 -28.42 1.06 18.81
C ALA A 26 -28.56 0.25 17.50
N ALA A 27 -28.99 -1.02 17.57
CA ALA A 27 -29.23 -1.84 16.39
C ALA A 27 -30.54 -1.49 15.65
N GLY A 28 -31.49 -0.80 16.32
CA GLY A 28 -32.74 -0.33 15.71
C GLY A 28 -32.63 1.03 15.00
N ALA A 29 -31.57 1.80 15.26
CA ALA A 29 -31.40 3.16 14.72
C ALA A 29 -30.58 3.22 13.41
N ASP A 30 -30.00 2.11 12.94
CA ASP A 30 -29.14 2.05 11.74
C ASP A 30 -29.81 1.36 10.53
N ALA A 31 -31.14 1.20 10.58
CA ALA A 31 -31.94 0.56 9.52
C ALA A 31 -32.74 1.54 8.65
N ASP A 32 -32.56 2.86 8.82
CA ASP A 32 -33.31 3.87 8.09
C ASP A 32 -32.39 5.00 7.58
N GLN A 33 -31.65 4.74 6.50
CA GLN A 33 -31.23 5.79 5.54
C GLN A 33 -30.63 5.21 4.26
N GLY A 34 -31.35 5.39 3.14
CA GLY A 34 -30.72 5.77 1.87
C GLY A 34 -30.48 4.69 0.82
N GLY A 35 -31.52 3.95 0.42
CA GLY A 35 -31.59 3.40 -0.93
C GLY A 35 -31.90 4.51 -1.94
N LEU A 36 -31.04 4.71 -2.94
CA LEU A 36 -31.37 5.47 -4.15
C LEU A 36 -31.42 4.49 -5.32
N ILE A 37 -32.58 3.85 -5.47
CA ILE A 37 -32.97 3.11 -6.66
C ILE A 37 -33.69 4.12 -7.55
N THR A 38 -33.15 4.40 -8.73
CA THR A 38 -33.85 5.17 -9.76
C THR A 38 -34.90 4.24 -10.39
N GLU A 39 -36.16 4.37 -9.97
CA GLU A 39 -37.30 3.89 -10.75
C GLU A 39 -38.04 5.09 -11.37
N GLU A 40 -38.25 4.99 -12.67
CA GLU A 40 -38.99 5.92 -13.53
C GLU A 40 -40.48 5.52 -13.52
N PRO A 41 -41.45 6.44 -13.31
CA PRO A 41 -42.86 6.07 -13.36
C PRO A 41 -43.44 6.31 -14.75
N ALA A 42 -43.86 5.24 -15.42
CA ALA A 42 -44.81 5.32 -16.52
C ALA A 42 -46.17 4.78 -16.06
N SER A 43 -47.17 5.66 -15.98
CA SER A 43 -48.57 5.23 -15.91
C SER A 43 -49.48 6.20 -16.66
N SER A 44 -50.20 5.70 -17.68
CA SER A 44 -51.65 5.93 -17.82
C SER A 44 -52.23 5.18 -19.03
N SER A 45 -53.15 4.23 -18.77
CA SER A 45 -54.48 4.08 -19.41
C SER A 45 -55.06 2.64 -19.26
N THR A 46 -56.10 2.56 -18.42
CA THR A 46 -57.44 1.91 -18.52
C THR A 46 -57.65 0.53 -19.20
N PRO A 47 -58.62 -0.32 -18.74
CA PRO A 47 -58.57 -1.80 -18.81
C PRO A 47 -59.59 -2.45 -19.76
N ALA A 48 -59.44 -3.75 -20.07
CA ALA A 48 -60.55 -4.66 -20.40
C ALA A 48 -60.17 -6.17 -20.50
N ALA A 49 -61.02 -7.01 -19.88
CA ALA A 49 -61.54 -8.31 -20.33
C ALA A 49 -60.68 -9.62 -20.36
N LEU A 50 -61.08 -10.52 -19.44
CA LEU A 50 -61.61 -11.89 -19.64
C LEU A 50 -60.72 -13.07 -20.12
N SER A 51 -60.83 -14.16 -19.33
CA SER A 51 -60.70 -15.60 -19.65
C SER A 51 -59.38 -16.34 -19.34
N SER A 52 -59.52 -17.36 -18.46
CA SER A 52 -58.56 -18.41 -18.04
C SER A 52 -58.35 -19.47 -19.15
N PRO A 53 -57.30 -20.35 -19.13
CA PRO A 53 -57.26 -21.49 -18.19
C PRO A 53 -55.86 -21.92 -17.68
N LEU A 54 -55.88 -22.74 -16.62
CA LEU A 54 -54.76 -23.37 -15.92
C LEU A 54 -53.77 -24.15 -16.82
N LYS A 55 -52.47 -24.14 -16.44
CA LYS A 55 -51.42 -25.04 -16.96
C LYS A 55 -50.66 -25.72 -15.79
N PRO A 56 -50.34 -27.04 -15.86
CA PRO A 56 -49.97 -27.92 -14.72
C PRO A 56 -48.50 -27.78 -14.23
N PRO A 57 -48.08 -28.47 -13.14
CA PRO A 57 -47.09 -27.97 -12.19
C PRO A 57 -45.63 -28.33 -12.51
N SER A 58 -44.75 -27.43 -12.05
CA SER A 58 -43.38 -27.62 -11.55
C SER A 58 -42.47 -28.64 -12.26
N GLU A 59 -41.61 -28.13 -13.15
CA GLU A 59 -40.24 -28.65 -13.26
C GLU A 59 -39.32 -27.78 -12.41
N GLY A 60 -38.69 -28.40 -11.41
CA GLY A 60 -37.68 -27.77 -10.58
C GLY A 60 -36.50 -27.32 -11.42
N SER A 61 -36.47 -26.03 -11.76
CA SER A 61 -35.28 -25.38 -12.29
C SER A 61 -34.24 -25.35 -11.17
N LEU A 62 -33.27 -26.25 -11.29
CA LEU A 62 -32.03 -26.30 -10.53
C LEU A 62 -31.51 -24.88 -10.31
N THR A 63 -31.42 -24.48 -9.04
CA THR A 63 -30.77 -23.25 -8.59
C THR A 63 -29.37 -23.20 -9.18
N LYS A 64 -29.23 -22.49 -10.30
CA LYS A 64 -27.95 -22.12 -10.90
C LYS A 64 -27.23 -21.31 -9.83
N GLY A 65 -26.29 -21.94 -9.14
CA GLY A 65 -25.48 -21.28 -8.12
C GLY A 65 -24.89 -20.02 -8.72
N ASN A 66 -25.32 -18.86 -8.21
CA ASN A 66 -24.76 -17.57 -8.58
C ASN A 66 -23.27 -17.62 -8.26
N LYS A 67 -22.44 -17.87 -9.29
CA LYS A 67 -21.01 -17.62 -9.21
C LYS A 67 -20.89 -16.11 -9.03
N ILE A 68 -20.55 -15.69 -7.82
CA ILE A 68 -20.18 -14.31 -7.52
C ILE A 68 -18.92 -14.04 -8.34
N ALA A 69 -19.09 -13.47 -9.53
CA ALA A 69 -18.01 -13.09 -10.42
C ALA A 69 -17.67 -11.63 -10.16
N LEU A 70 -16.41 -11.36 -9.81
CA LEU A 70 -15.89 -9.99 -9.69
C LEU A 70 -16.07 -9.26 -11.03
N LYS A 71 -16.77 -8.13 -11.00
CA LYS A 71 -16.88 -7.24 -12.17
C LYS A 71 -15.47 -6.79 -12.55
N ARG A 72 -14.99 -7.15 -13.74
CA ARG A 72 -13.72 -6.62 -14.28
C ARG A 72 -13.85 -5.10 -14.46
N SER A 73 -13.34 -4.35 -13.50
CA SER A 73 -13.36 -2.88 -13.50
C SER A 73 -11.98 -2.25 -13.70
N ILE A 74 -10.94 -3.05 -13.96
CA ILE A 74 -9.58 -2.56 -14.18
C ILE A 74 -9.33 -2.43 -15.69
N THR A 75 -9.29 -1.19 -16.17
CA THR A 75 -8.82 -0.82 -17.51
C THR A 75 -7.29 -0.80 -17.53
N LEU A 76 -6.66 -0.94 -18.70
CA LEU A 76 -5.20 -0.86 -18.88
C LEU A 76 -4.59 0.36 -18.17
N PHE A 77 -5.16 1.54 -18.37
CA PHE A 77 -4.68 2.78 -17.73
C PHE A 77 -4.76 2.73 -16.19
N ASN A 78 -5.84 2.16 -15.64
CA ASN A 78 -5.98 2.00 -14.19
C ASN A 78 -4.98 0.97 -13.64
N GLY A 79 -4.69 -0.10 -14.40
CA GLY A 79 -3.67 -1.09 -14.05
C GLY A 79 -2.25 -0.51 -14.06
N VAL A 80 -1.90 0.22 -15.12
CA VAL A 80 -0.60 0.91 -15.23
C VAL A 80 -0.44 1.94 -14.10
N GLY A 81 -1.48 2.74 -13.84
CA GLY A 81 -1.47 3.70 -12.73
C GLY A 81 -1.28 3.03 -11.37
N MET A 82 -1.89 1.86 -11.15
CA MET A 82 -1.69 1.08 -9.93
C MET A 82 -0.25 0.61 -9.78
N ILE A 83 0.37 0.07 -10.83
CA ILE A 83 1.77 -0.39 -10.81
C ILE A 83 2.73 0.78 -10.57
N ILE A 84 2.50 1.91 -11.24
CA ILE A 84 3.32 3.12 -11.01
C ILE A 84 3.19 3.58 -9.55
N GLY A 85 1.96 3.58 -9.00
CA GLY A 85 1.70 3.97 -7.61
C GLY A 85 2.26 3.00 -6.57
N THR A 86 2.49 1.73 -6.90
CA THR A 86 3.12 0.76 -5.99
C THR A 86 4.65 0.83 -6.02
N ILE A 87 5.25 1.10 -7.19
CA ILE A 87 6.70 1.19 -7.36
C ILE A 87 7.25 2.54 -6.87
N ILE A 88 6.57 3.65 -7.20
CA ILE A 88 7.01 4.98 -6.77
C ILE A 88 6.68 5.15 -5.28
N GLY A 89 7.68 4.91 -4.44
CA GLY A 89 7.60 5.08 -3.00
C GLY A 89 8.57 6.13 -2.45
N SER A 90 8.66 6.19 -1.11
CA SER A 90 9.57 7.09 -0.40
C SER A 90 11.06 6.78 -0.57
N GLY A 91 11.40 5.65 -1.20
CA GLY A 91 12.79 5.24 -1.46
C GLY A 91 13.58 6.27 -2.26
N ILE A 92 12.94 6.99 -3.19
CA ILE A 92 13.59 8.02 -4.03
C ILE A 92 14.20 9.17 -3.23
N PHE A 93 13.75 9.43 -2.00
CA PHE A 93 14.32 10.48 -1.17
C PHE A 93 15.65 10.05 -0.52
N VAL A 94 15.88 8.75 -0.38
CA VAL A 94 16.99 8.19 0.41
C VAL A 94 18.09 7.64 -0.48
N THR A 95 17.69 6.92 -1.52
CA THR A 95 18.59 6.15 -2.37
C THR A 95 19.56 6.99 -3.20
N PRO A 96 19.26 8.23 -3.66
CA PRO A 96 20.22 9.03 -4.42
C PRO A 96 21.50 9.31 -3.62
N THR A 97 21.39 9.60 -2.32
CA THR A 97 22.56 9.83 -1.46
C THR A 97 23.40 8.56 -1.30
N GLY A 98 22.75 7.39 -1.20
CA GLY A 98 23.44 6.10 -1.17
C GLY A 98 24.19 5.80 -2.46
N VAL A 99 23.51 5.92 -3.61
CA VAL A 99 24.11 5.65 -4.92
C VAL A 99 25.28 6.58 -5.19
N VAL A 100 25.13 7.90 -5.00
CA VAL A 100 26.21 8.88 -5.29
C VAL A 100 27.42 8.69 -4.38
N LYS A 101 27.22 8.32 -3.11
CA LYS A 101 28.32 8.07 -2.17
C LYS A 101 29.22 6.92 -2.61
N GLU A 102 28.60 5.86 -3.14
CA GLU A 102 29.29 4.67 -3.62
C GLU A 102 29.88 4.90 -5.02
N THR A 103 29.17 5.54 -5.95
CA THR A 103 29.69 5.82 -7.30
C THR A 103 30.74 6.92 -7.34
N GLY A 104 30.72 7.86 -6.38
CA GLY A 104 31.65 8.98 -6.29
C GLY A 104 31.43 10.10 -7.31
N SER A 105 30.62 9.86 -8.35
CA SER A 105 30.34 10.82 -9.41
C SER A 105 28.87 10.79 -9.87
N ALA A 106 28.38 11.94 -10.34
CA ALA A 106 27.00 12.13 -10.80
C ALA A 106 26.67 11.32 -12.07
N GLY A 107 27.54 11.35 -13.08
CA GLY A 107 27.34 10.61 -14.34
C GLY A 107 27.26 9.10 -14.14
N LEU A 108 28.17 8.53 -13.33
CA LEU A 108 28.11 7.11 -12.99
C LEU A 108 26.84 6.75 -12.19
N SER A 109 26.38 7.63 -11.29
CA SER A 109 25.13 7.40 -10.56
C SER A 109 23.91 7.29 -11.48
N LEU A 110 23.83 8.13 -12.54
CA LEU A 110 22.74 8.08 -13.52
C LEU A 110 22.75 6.79 -14.34
N ILE A 111 23.94 6.28 -14.69
CA ILE A 111 24.08 4.97 -15.35
C ILE A 111 23.56 3.84 -14.46
N ILE A 112 23.91 3.87 -13.16
CA ILE A 112 23.41 2.88 -12.19
C ILE A 112 21.89 2.95 -12.07
N TRP A 113 21.30 4.15 -12.02
CA TRP A 113 19.84 4.33 -12.01
C TRP A 113 19.18 3.73 -13.26
N ALA A 114 19.74 3.96 -14.45
CA ALA A 114 19.25 3.37 -15.69
C ALA A 114 19.36 1.82 -15.66
N ALA A 115 20.49 1.30 -15.19
CA ALA A 115 20.70 -0.15 -15.05
C ALA A 115 19.70 -0.80 -14.08
N CYS A 116 19.44 -0.17 -12.92
CA CYS A 116 18.41 -0.62 -11.98
C CYS A 116 17.03 -0.70 -12.63
N GLY A 117 16.66 0.30 -13.44
CA GLY A 117 15.38 0.30 -14.17
C GLY A 117 15.25 -0.85 -15.17
N VAL A 118 16.32 -1.15 -15.92
CA VAL A 118 16.35 -2.29 -16.85
C VAL A 118 16.25 -3.62 -16.11
N ILE A 119 17.04 -3.81 -15.05
CA ILE A 119 17.03 -5.04 -14.24
C ILE A 119 15.64 -5.28 -13.63
N SER A 120 15.02 -4.25 -13.06
CA SER A 120 13.68 -4.32 -12.51
C SER A 120 12.63 -4.67 -13.56
N THR A 121 12.73 -4.11 -14.77
CA THR A 121 11.81 -4.42 -15.87
C THR A 121 11.94 -5.88 -16.30
N MET A 122 13.16 -6.38 -16.45
CA MET A 122 13.40 -7.79 -16.78
C MET A 122 12.84 -8.73 -15.70
N GLY A 123 13.07 -8.40 -14.43
CA GLY A 123 12.51 -9.15 -13.30
C GLY A 123 10.99 -9.18 -13.32
N ALA A 124 10.34 -8.02 -13.53
CA ALA A 124 8.89 -7.92 -13.58
C ALA A 124 8.28 -8.75 -14.73
N LEU A 125 8.95 -8.80 -15.89
CA LEU A 125 8.52 -9.64 -17.02
C LEU A 125 8.59 -11.13 -16.67
N CYS A 126 9.68 -11.58 -16.03
CA CYS A 126 9.78 -12.97 -15.55
C CYS A 126 8.66 -13.29 -14.54
N TYR A 127 8.36 -12.36 -13.62
CA TYR A 127 7.26 -12.51 -12.67
C TYR A 127 5.89 -12.51 -13.33
N ALA A 128 5.69 -11.75 -14.42
CA ALA A 128 4.46 -11.77 -15.20
C ALA A 128 4.23 -13.14 -15.89
N GLU A 129 5.30 -13.76 -16.40
CA GLU A 129 5.23 -15.13 -16.96
C GLU A 129 4.90 -16.17 -15.87
N LEU A 130 5.51 -16.07 -14.69
CA LEU A 130 5.21 -16.94 -13.57
C LEU A 130 3.77 -16.75 -13.06
N GLY A 131 3.31 -15.50 -12.95
CA GLY A 131 1.96 -15.16 -12.49
C GLY A 131 0.85 -15.56 -13.45
N THR A 132 1.14 -15.69 -14.74
CA THR A 132 0.20 -16.21 -15.73
C THR A 132 0.21 -17.74 -15.82
N THR A 133 1.34 -18.38 -15.49
CA THR A 133 1.49 -19.84 -15.47
C THR A 133 0.91 -20.47 -14.21
N ILE A 134 1.23 -19.92 -13.04
CA ILE A 134 0.80 -20.43 -11.73
C ILE A 134 -0.29 -19.52 -11.17
N THR A 135 -1.55 -19.86 -11.44
CA THR A 135 -2.74 -19.08 -11.04
C THR A 135 -3.24 -19.41 -9.62
N LYS A 136 -2.30 -19.67 -8.70
CA LYS A 136 -2.59 -19.91 -7.27
C LYS A 136 -2.26 -18.67 -6.46
N SER A 137 -3.05 -18.37 -5.43
CA SER A 137 -2.77 -17.26 -4.51
C SER A 137 -1.51 -17.52 -3.67
N GLY A 138 -0.74 -16.47 -3.38
CA GLY A 138 0.42 -16.51 -2.47
C GLY A 138 1.74 -15.97 -3.03
N GLY A 139 1.79 -15.56 -4.30
CA GLY A 139 2.95 -14.88 -4.91
C GLY A 139 4.22 -15.73 -4.85
N ASP A 140 5.35 -15.11 -4.48
CA ASP A 140 6.67 -15.75 -4.34
C ASP A 140 6.63 -17.12 -3.64
N TYR A 141 5.88 -17.20 -2.53
CA TYR A 141 5.81 -18.40 -1.71
C TYR A 141 5.25 -19.57 -2.52
N THR A 142 4.18 -19.33 -3.26
CA THR A 142 3.51 -20.36 -4.05
C THR A 142 4.33 -20.77 -5.26
N TYR A 143 5.11 -19.85 -5.85
CA TYR A 143 6.04 -20.19 -6.93
C TYR A 143 7.14 -21.14 -6.45
N ILE A 144 7.73 -20.88 -5.28
CA ILE A 144 8.76 -21.73 -4.70
C ILE A 144 8.18 -23.06 -4.22
N LEU A 145 6.95 -23.06 -3.68
CA LEU A 145 6.26 -24.27 -3.25
C LEU A 145 6.04 -25.24 -4.41
N GLU A 146 5.64 -24.74 -5.58
CA GLU A 146 5.37 -25.59 -6.75
C GLU A 146 6.66 -26.19 -7.35
N VAL A 147 7.77 -25.45 -7.31
CA VAL A 147 9.04 -25.86 -7.96
C VAL A 147 9.96 -26.64 -7.02
N TYR A 148 10.11 -26.20 -5.77
CA TYR A 148 11.11 -26.70 -4.82
C TYR A 148 10.50 -27.44 -3.61
N GLY A 149 9.18 -27.43 -3.46
CA GLY A 149 8.46 -28.12 -2.37
C GLY A 149 8.39 -27.32 -1.06
N GLU A 150 7.90 -27.99 -0.01
CA GLU A 150 7.46 -27.36 1.24
C GLU A 150 8.60 -26.71 2.04
N LEU A 151 9.77 -27.37 2.11
CA LEU A 151 10.89 -26.87 2.93
C LEU A 151 11.43 -25.54 2.39
N ALA A 152 11.68 -25.45 1.08
CA ALA A 152 12.19 -24.23 0.45
C ALA A 152 11.18 -23.08 0.56
N ALA A 153 9.88 -23.39 0.39
CA ALA A 153 8.81 -22.41 0.54
C ALA A 153 8.73 -21.88 1.99
N PHE A 154 8.86 -22.77 2.98
CA PHE A 154 8.91 -22.38 4.40
C PHE A 154 10.10 -21.47 4.69
N LEU A 155 11.31 -21.77 4.18
CA LEU A 155 12.48 -20.92 4.37
C LEU A 155 12.29 -19.54 3.74
N LYS A 156 11.72 -19.43 2.53
CA LYS A 156 11.40 -18.12 1.93
C LYS A 156 10.43 -17.35 2.81
N LEU A 157 9.35 -17.98 3.27
CA LEU A 157 8.35 -17.33 4.13
C LEU A 157 8.98 -16.85 5.45
N TRP A 158 9.87 -17.65 6.03
CA TRP A 158 10.57 -17.33 7.27
C TRP A 158 11.47 -16.10 7.12
N VAL A 159 12.29 -16.06 6.06
CA VAL A 159 13.14 -14.90 5.74
C VAL A 159 12.30 -13.66 5.42
N GLU A 160 11.21 -13.83 4.67
CA GLU A 160 10.31 -12.74 4.30
C GLU A 160 9.70 -12.08 5.55
N MET A 161 9.17 -12.90 6.47
CA MET A 161 8.47 -12.44 7.67
C MET A 161 9.40 -11.84 8.72
N LEU A 162 10.59 -12.41 8.92
CA LEU A 162 11.48 -11.98 10.00
C LEU A 162 12.50 -10.92 9.57
N ILE A 163 12.93 -10.94 8.30
CA ILE A 163 14.04 -10.10 7.83
C ILE A 163 13.53 -9.04 6.86
N ILE A 164 12.90 -9.45 5.76
CA ILE A 164 12.61 -8.55 4.64
C ILE A 164 11.52 -7.53 5.00
N ARG A 165 10.36 -7.99 5.47
CA ARG A 165 9.22 -7.10 5.78
C ARG A 165 9.52 -6.12 6.92
N PRO A 166 10.06 -6.56 8.08
CA PRO A 166 10.33 -5.64 9.19
C PRO A 166 11.44 -4.64 8.89
N SER A 167 12.51 -5.07 8.20
CA SER A 167 13.63 -4.18 7.85
C SER A 167 13.20 -3.07 6.89
N SER A 168 12.43 -3.41 5.85
CA SER A 168 11.91 -2.43 4.89
C SER A 168 11.00 -1.39 5.56
N GLN A 169 10.08 -1.83 6.43
CA GLN A 169 9.21 -0.92 7.19
C GLN A 169 10.01 0.00 8.14
N TYR A 170 11.04 -0.55 8.79
CA TYR A 170 11.91 0.22 9.67
C TYR A 170 12.73 1.27 8.92
N VAL A 171 13.30 0.93 7.76
CA VAL A 171 14.05 1.89 6.92
C VAL A 171 13.15 3.06 6.54
N VAL A 172 11.94 2.80 6.05
CA VAL A 172 10.99 3.86 5.68
C VAL A 172 10.62 4.74 6.88
N SER A 173 10.41 4.15 8.05
CA SER A 173 10.09 4.90 9.27
C SER A 173 11.27 5.74 9.79
N LEU A 174 12.49 5.21 9.71
CA LEU A 174 13.72 5.92 10.09
C LEU A 174 13.95 7.14 9.20
N VAL A 175 13.67 6.98 7.91
CA VAL A 175 13.73 8.04 6.92
C VAL A 175 12.72 9.13 7.26
N PHE A 176 11.46 8.76 7.50
CA PHE A 176 10.43 9.69 7.96
C PHE A 176 10.87 10.48 9.20
N ALA A 177 11.41 9.80 10.22
CA ALA A 177 11.88 10.44 11.45
C ALA A 177 13.05 11.42 11.18
N THR A 178 13.99 11.05 10.29
CA THR A 178 15.13 11.89 9.94
C THR A 178 14.69 13.15 9.19
N TYR A 179 13.77 13.01 8.25
CA TYR A 179 13.20 14.15 7.52
C TYR A 179 12.36 15.06 8.42
N LEU A 180 11.63 14.50 9.39
CA LEU A 180 10.86 15.27 10.36
C LEU A 180 11.75 16.10 11.29
N LEU A 181 12.90 15.56 11.69
CA LEU A 181 13.84 16.23 12.59
C LEU A 181 14.79 17.20 11.88
N LYS A 182 14.99 17.07 10.57
CA LYS A 182 15.95 17.88 9.81
C LYS A 182 15.72 19.41 9.94
N PRO A 183 14.48 19.94 9.92
CA PRO A 183 14.23 21.37 10.15
C PRO A 183 14.56 21.86 11.57
N LEU A 184 14.49 20.98 12.57
CA LEU A 184 14.83 21.31 13.97
C LEU A 184 16.34 21.32 14.20
N TYR A 185 17.10 20.63 13.35
CA TYR A 185 18.56 20.61 13.36
C TYR A 185 19.14 21.05 12.01
N PRO A 186 19.00 22.33 11.60
CA PRO A 186 19.44 22.80 10.28
C PRO A 186 20.95 22.65 10.06
N HIS A 187 21.74 22.98 11.08
CA HIS A 187 23.20 23.05 11.02
C HIS A 187 23.91 21.91 11.77
N CYS A 188 23.15 21.02 12.41
CA CYS A 188 23.70 19.94 13.22
C CYS A 188 23.29 18.58 12.64
N ALA A 189 24.08 17.55 12.94
CA ALA A 189 23.65 16.19 12.67
C ALA A 189 22.46 15.85 13.58
N VAL A 190 21.44 15.19 13.02
CA VAL A 190 20.30 14.70 13.80
C VAL A 190 20.83 13.59 14.73
N PRO A 191 20.56 13.65 16.04
CA PRO A 191 21.01 12.60 16.95
C PRO A 191 20.32 11.26 16.64
N ASP A 192 21.13 10.22 16.42
CA ASP A 192 20.65 8.88 16.03
C ASP A 192 19.62 8.30 16.99
N SER A 193 19.77 8.53 18.29
CA SER A 193 18.84 8.06 19.31
C SER A 193 17.45 8.68 19.14
N ALA A 194 17.38 9.98 18.84
CA ALA A 194 16.10 10.68 18.63
C ALA A 194 15.39 10.19 17.37
N ALA A 195 16.14 10.04 16.26
CA ALA A 195 15.58 9.52 15.01
C ALA A 195 15.03 8.10 15.18
N LYS A 196 15.77 7.22 15.86
CA LYS A 196 15.34 5.85 16.15
C LYS A 196 14.10 5.80 17.05
N LEU A 197 14.05 6.61 18.11
CA LEU A 197 12.89 6.67 19.01
C LEU A 197 11.63 7.16 18.29
N ILE A 198 11.74 8.19 17.46
CA ILE A 198 10.62 8.71 16.67
C ILE A 198 10.17 7.69 15.62
N ALA A 199 11.09 6.98 14.98
CA ALA A 199 10.76 5.90 14.05
C ALA A 199 9.99 4.77 14.75
N CYS A 200 10.48 4.29 15.90
CA CYS A 200 9.80 3.27 16.69
C CYS A 200 8.40 3.73 17.16
N LEU A 201 8.27 4.99 17.59
CA LEU A 201 6.99 5.58 17.95
C LEU A 201 6.03 5.61 16.75
N CYS A 202 6.50 6.06 15.60
CA CYS A 202 5.72 6.11 14.35
C CYS A 202 5.21 4.72 13.95
N LEU A 203 6.09 3.71 13.94
CA LEU A 203 5.69 2.32 13.66
C LEU A 203 4.66 1.82 14.67
N THR A 204 4.88 2.04 15.96
CA THR A 204 3.95 1.57 17.01
C THR A 204 2.57 2.19 16.85
N VAL A 205 2.51 3.49 16.55
CA VAL A 205 1.24 4.21 16.31
C VAL A 205 0.55 3.68 15.06
N LEU A 206 1.27 3.52 13.95
CA LEU A 206 0.70 2.99 12.71
C LEU A 206 0.20 1.55 12.88
N THR A 207 0.95 0.70 13.56
CA THR A 207 0.52 -0.66 13.88
C THR A 207 -0.74 -0.64 14.75
N PHE A 208 -0.77 0.21 15.79
CA PHE A 208 -1.94 0.34 16.66
C PHE A 208 -3.20 0.79 15.90
N VAL A 209 -3.08 1.79 15.03
CA VAL A 209 -4.18 2.26 14.16
C VAL A 209 -4.65 1.14 13.24
N ASN A 210 -3.72 0.42 12.61
CA ASN A 210 -4.03 -0.69 11.72
C ASN A 210 -4.72 -1.85 12.46
N CYS A 211 -4.39 -2.09 13.74
CA CYS A 211 -5.03 -3.10 14.57
C CYS A 211 -6.45 -2.71 15.02
N ILE A 212 -6.76 -1.42 15.20
CA ILE A 212 -8.07 -0.95 15.66
C ILE A 212 -9.06 -0.86 14.50
N SER A 213 -8.65 -0.32 13.36
CA SER A 213 -9.56 -0.15 12.23
C SER A 213 -8.81 -0.10 10.91
N VAL A 214 -8.91 -1.20 10.17
CA VAL A 214 -8.48 -1.27 8.76
C VAL A 214 -9.25 -0.25 7.91
N ARG A 215 -10.49 0.05 8.29
CA ARG A 215 -11.28 1.06 7.61
C ARG A 215 -10.74 2.47 7.87
N ALA A 216 -10.31 2.79 9.09
CA ALA A 216 -9.63 4.06 9.38
C ALA A 216 -8.24 4.15 8.73
N ALA A 217 -7.54 3.03 8.57
CA ALA A 217 -6.26 2.97 7.86
C ALA A 217 -6.40 3.26 6.35
N HIS A 218 -7.50 2.83 5.73
CA HIS A 218 -7.82 3.14 4.33
C HIS A 218 -8.66 4.42 4.13
N GLN A 219 -9.30 4.94 5.18
CA GLN A 219 -10.12 6.17 5.15
C GLN A 219 -9.48 7.37 5.88
N GLY A 220 -8.27 7.26 6.40
CA GLY A 220 -7.62 8.31 7.16
C GLY A 220 -7.00 9.42 6.29
N PRO A 221 -7.25 10.72 6.59
CA PRO A 221 -8.49 11.34 7.03
C PRO A 221 -9.21 12.00 5.84
N GLY A 222 -10.49 11.68 5.64
CA GLY A 222 -11.41 12.39 4.75
C GLY A 222 -11.72 13.84 5.12
N LEU A 223 -10.74 14.61 5.63
CA LEU A 223 -10.87 16.03 5.96
C LEU A 223 -9.63 16.89 5.64
N VAL A 224 -8.54 16.34 5.09
CA VAL A 224 -7.46 17.15 4.51
C VAL A 224 -7.32 16.80 3.04
N SER A 225 -7.83 17.74 2.25
CA SER A 225 -7.67 17.94 0.81
C SER A 225 -8.62 17.15 -0.10
N PRO A 226 -9.37 17.86 -0.96
CA PRO A 226 -9.97 17.21 -2.11
C PRO A 226 -8.83 16.60 -2.93
N SER A 227 -8.95 15.33 -3.30
CA SER A 227 -8.12 14.72 -4.33
C SER A 227 -8.14 15.64 -5.56
N PRO A 228 -6.98 16.21 -5.91
CA PRO A 228 -6.26 15.65 -7.03
C PRO A 228 -4.78 15.47 -6.69
N ASN A 229 -4.27 14.29 -7.00
CA ASN A 229 -2.86 14.04 -7.28
C ASN A 229 -1.94 13.94 -6.05
N CYS A 230 -1.66 12.70 -5.63
CA CYS A 230 -0.41 12.31 -4.94
C CYS A 230 0.88 12.72 -5.70
N TRP A 231 0.72 13.30 -6.90
CA TRP A 231 1.74 13.94 -7.73
C TRP A 231 2.28 15.26 -7.11
N THR A 232 1.69 15.80 -6.06
CA THR A 232 2.01 17.17 -5.59
C THR A 232 3.40 17.32 -4.95
N LEU A 233 4.09 16.23 -4.56
CA LEU A 233 5.42 16.32 -3.94
C LEU A 233 6.58 16.04 -4.90
N ASP A 234 6.40 15.14 -5.87
CA ASP A 234 7.42 14.77 -6.86
C ASP A 234 7.47 15.73 -8.07
N GLN A 235 6.32 16.25 -8.55
CA GLN A 235 6.28 17.24 -9.63
C GLN A 235 7.11 18.51 -9.39
N PRO A 236 7.08 19.15 -8.19
CA PRO A 236 7.88 20.34 -7.96
C PRO A 236 9.38 20.07 -7.98
N LEU A 237 9.84 18.87 -7.54
CA LEU A 237 11.25 18.49 -7.61
C LEU A 237 11.72 18.38 -9.08
N ILE A 238 10.93 17.72 -9.92
CA ILE A 238 11.23 17.55 -11.34
C ILE A 238 11.19 18.92 -12.06
N LEU A 239 10.16 19.73 -11.79
CA LEU A 239 10.01 21.06 -12.38
C LEU A 239 11.17 21.99 -11.99
N PHE A 240 11.55 22.02 -10.72
CA PHE A 240 12.70 22.80 -10.24
C PHE A 240 14.02 22.32 -10.89
N GLY A 241 14.19 21.00 -11.03
CA GLY A 241 15.34 20.43 -11.74
C GLY A 241 15.42 20.89 -13.20
N PHE A 242 14.29 20.88 -13.93
CA PHE A 242 14.25 21.41 -15.30
C PHE A 242 14.57 22.90 -15.35
N ILE A 243 14.02 23.70 -14.44
CA ILE A 243 14.30 25.14 -14.37
C ILE A 243 15.81 25.38 -14.18
N GLN A 244 16.47 24.66 -13.28
CA GLN A 244 17.93 24.74 -13.06
C GLN A 244 18.76 24.34 -14.28
N ILE A 245 18.33 23.33 -15.03
CA ILE A 245 18.97 22.93 -16.29
C ILE A 245 18.86 24.05 -17.33
N PHE A 246 17.68 24.69 -17.43
CA PHE A 246 17.45 25.79 -18.37
C PHE A 246 18.16 27.09 -17.96
N THR A 247 18.39 27.34 -16.67
CA THR A 247 19.18 28.48 -16.18
C THR A 247 20.70 28.25 -16.26
N GLY A 248 21.15 27.03 -16.56
CA GLY A 248 22.56 26.71 -16.79
C GLY A 248 23.40 26.50 -15.51
N GLU A 249 22.78 26.47 -14.33
CA GLU A 249 23.46 26.27 -13.04
C GLU A 249 23.69 24.78 -12.74
N VAL A 250 24.35 24.06 -13.66
CA VAL A 250 24.54 22.59 -13.56
C VAL A 250 26.02 22.18 -13.49
N PRO A 251 26.77 22.59 -12.45
CA PRO A 251 28.22 22.42 -12.39
C PRO A 251 28.70 20.96 -12.33
N TYR A 252 27.84 20.02 -11.93
CA TYR A 252 28.17 18.59 -11.78
C TYR A 252 27.60 17.69 -12.90
N LEU A 253 26.76 18.23 -13.79
CA LEU A 253 26.16 17.50 -14.92
C LEU A 253 26.86 17.82 -16.26
N THR A 254 27.84 18.73 -16.27
CA THR A 254 28.70 18.95 -17.43
C THR A 254 29.57 17.72 -17.69
N LEU A 255 29.80 17.40 -18.97
CA LEU A 255 30.48 16.16 -19.36
C LEU A 255 31.91 16.06 -18.82
N GLU A 256 32.60 17.20 -18.64
CA GLU A 256 33.95 17.25 -18.06
C GLU A 256 34.00 16.87 -16.57
N LYS A 257 32.98 17.21 -15.78
CA LYS A 257 32.94 16.95 -14.32
C LYS A 257 32.05 15.77 -13.93
N SER A 258 31.19 15.31 -14.84
CA SER A 258 30.23 14.22 -14.63
C SER A 258 30.85 12.88 -14.26
N PHE A 259 32.14 12.66 -14.55
CA PHE A 259 32.85 11.41 -14.23
C PHE A 259 34.06 11.61 -13.31
N GLU A 260 34.28 12.82 -12.82
CA GLU A 260 35.41 13.13 -11.96
C GLU A 260 35.23 12.45 -10.59
N GLY A 261 36.24 11.69 -10.15
CA GLY A 261 36.17 10.94 -8.87
C GLY A 261 35.33 9.65 -8.91
N SER A 262 35.01 9.13 -10.10
CA SER A 262 34.24 7.89 -10.25
C SER A 262 34.94 6.67 -9.63
N LYS A 263 34.22 5.93 -8.78
CA LYS A 263 34.69 4.67 -8.20
C LYS A 263 34.13 3.49 -9.00
N MET A 264 34.96 2.91 -9.86
CA MET A 264 34.59 1.77 -10.71
C MET A 264 34.89 0.40 -10.07
N GLY A 265 35.14 0.37 -8.76
CA GLY A 265 35.33 -0.87 -8.03
C GLY A 265 34.05 -1.72 -8.06
N VAL A 266 34.20 -3.04 -8.21
CA VAL A 266 33.07 -3.97 -8.26
C VAL A 266 32.23 -3.89 -6.97
N ASP A 267 32.89 -3.71 -5.83
CA ASP A 267 32.28 -3.45 -4.52
C ASP A 267 31.36 -2.23 -4.54
N ASN A 268 31.88 -1.10 -5.00
CA ASN A 268 31.17 0.18 -5.05
C ASN A 268 29.96 0.09 -6.00
N ILE A 269 30.14 -0.56 -7.17
CA ILE A 269 29.07 -0.76 -8.14
C ILE A 269 27.95 -1.64 -7.56
N VAL A 270 28.29 -2.74 -6.87
CA VAL A 270 27.30 -3.65 -6.27
C VAL A 270 26.53 -2.95 -5.15
N LEU A 271 27.20 -2.19 -4.28
CA LEU A 271 26.54 -1.43 -3.22
C LEU A 271 25.65 -0.30 -3.78
N ALA A 272 26.09 0.36 -4.85
CA ALA A 272 25.29 1.35 -5.56
C ALA A 272 24.04 0.72 -6.18
N LEU A 273 24.16 -0.46 -6.80
CA LEU A 273 23.03 -1.23 -7.33
C LEU A 273 22.07 -1.66 -6.23
N TYR A 274 22.56 -2.12 -5.08
CA TYR A 274 21.69 -2.48 -3.94
C TYR A 274 20.86 -1.29 -3.46
N SER A 275 21.51 -0.12 -3.34
CA SER A 275 20.84 1.13 -2.96
C SER A 275 19.83 1.57 -4.02
N GLY A 276 20.17 1.46 -5.31
CA GLY A 276 19.28 1.84 -6.41
C GLY A 276 18.07 0.90 -6.54
N LEU A 277 18.28 -0.42 -6.46
CA LEU A 277 17.21 -1.42 -6.57
C LEU A 277 16.18 -1.31 -5.44
N PHE A 278 16.59 -0.86 -4.25
CA PHE A 278 15.63 -0.55 -3.17
C PHE A 278 14.56 0.47 -3.60
N ALA A 279 14.93 1.47 -4.41
CA ALA A 279 14.00 2.49 -4.88
C ALA A 279 12.98 1.96 -5.90
N PHE A 280 13.35 0.90 -6.63
CA PHE A 280 12.48 0.25 -7.60
C PHE A 280 11.72 -0.93 -7.00
N GLY A 281 11.81 -1.19 -5.69
CA GLY A 281 11.09 -2.30 -5.06
C GLY A 281 9.57 -2.18 -5.25
N GLY A 282 8.90 -3.32 -5.41
CA GLY A 282 7.43 -3.38 -5.51
C GLY A 282 6.87 -3.65 -6.91
N TRP A 283 7.72 -4.05 -7.86
CA TRP A 283 7.30 -4.70 -9.11
C TRP A 283 7.03 -6.20 -8.95
#